data_AF-A0A4U6CR84-F1
#
_entry.id   AF-A0A4U6CR84-F1
#
_cell.length_a   1.000
_cell.length_b   1.000
_cell.length_c   1.000
_cell.angle_alpha   90.00
_cell.angle_beta   90.00
_cell.angle_gamma   90.00
#
_symmetry.space_group_name_H-M   'P 1'
#
loop_
_entity.id
_entity.type
_entity.pdbx_description
1 polymer ?
#
loop_
_entity_poly.entity_id
_entity_poly.type
_entity_poly.pdbx_seq_one_letter_code
_entity_poly.pdbx_strand_id
1 'polypeptide(L)'
;MAHNLHFDENTGKHSFLSVKEKAWHGLGQILDEHPTSEQAIKQAGLDYEVVKAPLFIHTNPVRIEPGGDLATEWETPVPNFFATKRMDTGMPLGVVGKDYHIVQNRDAFSFFDSISGCGDILYETAGALGGGYGK
;
A
#
# COMPACT_ATOMS: atom_id res chain seq x y z
N MET A 1 -15.78 13.74 -10.42
CA MET A 1 -15.07 13.75 -9.13
C MET A 1 -14.10 12.58 -9.14
N ALA A 2 -12.80 12.81 -8.97
CA ALA A 2 -11.79 11.77 -9.10
C ALA A 2 -11.72 10.90 -7.84
N HIS A 3 -12.20 9.66 -7.93
CA HIS A 3 -12.11 8.65 -6.88
C HIS A 3 -10.72 8.02 -6.98
N ASN A 4 -9.79 8.51 -6.17
CA ASN A 4 -8.38 8.11 -6.19
C ASN A 4 -8.19 6.72 -5.54
N LEU A 5 -8.88 5.72 -6.05
CA LEU A 5 -8.87 4.34 -5.56
C LEU A 5 -7.76 3.55 -6.25
N HIS A 6 -7.06 2.73 -5.48
CA HIS A 6 -6.02 1.87 -6.02
C HIS A 6 -6.61 0.88 -7.04
N PHE A 7 -6.00 0.82 -8.23
CA PHE A 7 -6.26 -0.20 -9.23
C PHE A 7 -5.07 -1.15 -9.28
N ASP A 8 -5.32 -2.42 -9.00
CA ASP A 8 -4.29 -3.46 -9.08
C ASP A 8 -4.24 -4.00 -10.51
N GLU A 9 -3.18 -3.63 -11.24
CA GLU A 9 -2.99 -4.01 -12.66
C GLU A 9 -2.77 -5.51 -12.86
N ASN A 10 -2.31 -6.23 -11.84
CA ASN A 10 -2.08 -7.68 -11.92
C ASN A 10 -3.39 -8.47 -11.84
N THR A 11 -4.36 -7.97 -11.08
CA THR A 11 -5.67 -8.62 -10.90
C THR A 11 -6.79 -7.99 -11.70
N GLY A 12 -6.56 -6.80 -12.27
CA GLY A 12 -7.54 -6.03 -13.03
C GLY A 12 -8.69 -5.49 -12.16
N LYS A 13 -8.47 -5.32 -10.86
CA LYS A 13 -9.51 -4.96 -9.89
C LYS A 13 -9.12 -3.72 -9.08
N HIS A 14 -10.12 -2.96 -8.66
CA HIS A 14 -9.93 -1.86 -7.71
C HIS A 14 -9.97 -2.38 -6.28
N SER A 15 -9.04 -1.92 -5.43
CA SER A 15 -8.95 -2.25 -4.01
C SER A 15 -10.01 -1.48 -3.21
N PHE A 16 -11.27 -1.86 -3.41
CA PHE A 16 -12.43 -1.29 -2.73
C PHE A 16 -13.50 -2.36 -2.52
N LEU A 17 -14.13 -2.34 -1.36
CA LEU A 17 -15.18 -3.24 -0.94
C LEU A 17 -16.30 -2.45 -0.26
N SER A 18 -17.57 -2.73 -0.59
CA SER A 18 -18.75 -2.16 0.07
C SER A 18 -19.78 -3.26 0.32
N VAL A 19 -20.51 -3.19 1.44
CA VAL A 19 -21.60 -4.12 1.75
C VAL A 19 -22.95 -3.44 1.50
N LYS A 20 -23.87 -4.13 0.80
CA LYS A 20 -25.26 -3.72 0.49
C LYS A 20 -25.46 -2.48 -0.41
N GLU A 21 -24.72 -1.39 -0.23
CA GLU A 21 -24.85 -0.20 -1.08
C GLU A 21 -23.70 -0.06 -2.08
N LYS A 22 -24.06 0.24 -3.32
CA LYS A 22 -23.13 0.53 -4.41
C LYS A 22 -22.51 1.91 -4.15
N ALA A 23 -21.21 1.95 -3.89
CA ALA A 23 -20.51 3.22 -3.73
C ALA A 23 -20.71 4.11 -4.97
N TRP A 24 -20.81 5.42 -4.77
CA TRP A 24 -21.14 6.43 -5.79
C TRP A 24 -20.22 6.42 -7.04
N HIS A 25 -19.06 5.77 -6.96
CA HIS A 25 -18.10 5.61 -8.05
C HIS A 25 -18.21 4.27 -8.80
N GLY A 26 -18.96 3.29 -8.29
CA GLY A 26 -19.20 2.02 -8.96
C GLY A 26 -17.97 1.11 -9.16
N LEU A 27 -16.89 1.31 -8.40
CA LEU A 27 -15.65 0.53 -8.47
C LEU A 27 -15.51 -0.33 -7.20
N GLY A 28 -14.89 -1.51 -7.30
CA GLY A 28 -14.69 -2.45 -6.19
C GLY A 28 -15.65 -3.65 -6.16
N GLN A 29 -15.53 -4.51 -5.16
CA GLN A 29 -16.42 -5.65 -4.95
C GLN A 29 -17.55 -5.30 -3.98
N ILE A 30 -18.78 -5.67 -4.33
CA ILE A 30 -19.94 -5.53 -3.45
C ILE A 30 -20.22 -6.90 -2.86
N LEU A 31 -20.32 -6.99 -1.54
CA LEU A 31 -20.75 -8.20 -0.85
C LEU A 31 -22.18 -8.06 -0.36
N ASP A 32 -22.94 -9.17 -0.43
CA ASP A 32 -24.31 -9.26 0.08
C ASP A 32 -24.35 -9.51 1.59
N GLU A 33 -23.31 -10.14 2.14
CA GLU A 33 -23.16 -10.46 3.56
C GLU A 33 -21.88 -9.86 4.12
N HIS A 34 -21.87 -9.60 5.43
CA HIS A 34 -20.70 -9.03 6.10
C HIS A 34 -19.60 -10.09 6.21
N PRO A 35 -18.42 -9.86 5.60
CA PRO A 35 -17.32 -10.80 5.64
C PRO A 35 -16.68 -10.81 7.03
N THR A 36 -16.11 -11.94 7.42
CA THR A 36 -15.12 -11.97 8.51
C THR A 36 -13.92 -11.09 8.15
N SER A 37 -13.18 -10.61 9.15
CA SER A 37 -12.01 -9.74 8.97
C SER A 37 -10.97 -10.33 8.01
N GLU A 38 -10.77 -11.65 8.07
CA GLU A 38 -9.89 -12.37 7.14
C GLU A 38 -10.40 -12.34 5.69
N GLN A 39 -11.71 -12.55 5.48
CA GLN A 39 -12.33 -12.48 4.16
C GLN A 39 -12.34 -11.04 3.63
N ALA A 40 -12.57 -10.05 4.49
CA ALA A 40 -12.58 -8.63 4.14
C ALA A 40 -11.23 -8.18 3.60
N ILE A 41 -10.12 -8.53 4.27
CA ILE A 41 -8.76 -8.16 3.86
C ILE A 41 -8.41 -8.78 2.50
N LYS A 42 -8.73 -10.06 2.30
CA LYS A 42 -8.48 -10.76 1.02
C LYS A 42 -9.30 -10.17 -0.12
N GLN A 43 -10.59 -9.94 0.10
CA GLN A 43 -11.50 -9.43 -0.95
C GLN A 43 -11.27 -7.95 -1.27
N ALA A 44 -10.81 -7.14 -0.31
CA ALA A 44 -10.40 -5.76 -0.54
C ALA A 44 -9.01 -5.63 -1.21
N GLY A 45 -8.27 -6.73 -1.40
CA GLY A 45 -6.92 -6.71 -1.95
C GLY A 45 -5.89 -6.07 -1.02
N LEU A 46 -6.13 -6.17 0.30
CA LEU A 46 -5.28 -5.59 1.35
C LEU A 46 -4.36 -6.63 2.00
N ASP A 47 -4.44 -7.90 1.56
CA ASP A 47 -3.69 -9.04 2.08
C ASP A 47 -2.22 -9.08 1.61
N TYR A 48 -1.56 -7.94 1.57
CA TYR A 48 -0.15 -7.82 1.20
C TYR A 48 0.70 -7.44 2.41
N GLU A 49 1.95 -7.90 2.41
CA GLU A 49 2.93 -7.54 3.41
C GLU A 49 3.66 -6.26 3.00
N VAL A 50 3.81 -5.33 3.93
CA VAL A 50 4.63 -4.12 3.76
C VAL A 50 5.99 -4.35 4.41
N VAL A 51 7.05 -4.05 3.66
CA VAL A 51 8.44 -4.19 4.13
C VAL A 51 9.20 -2.88 4.04
N LYS A 52 10.20 -2.74 4.93
CA LYS A 52 11.11 -1.58 5.00
C LYS A 52 12.41 -1.92 4.27
N ALA A 53 12.80 -1.10 3.30
CA ALA A 53 14.01 -1.27 2.50
C ALA A 53 14.93 -0.04 2.64
N PRO A 54 16.27 -0.21 2.66
CA PRO A 54 17.20 0.93 2.67
C PRO A 54 17.00 1.84 1.46
N LEU A 55 17.17 3.15 1.66
CA LEU A 55 17.03 4.16 0.61
C LEU A 55 18.39 4.56 0.03
N PHE A 56 18.46 4.67 -1.30
CA PHE A 56 19.66 5.08 -2.04
C PHE A 56 19.33 6.22 -3.00
N ILE A 57 20.29 7.13 -3.20
CA ILE A 57 20.27 8.13 -4.27
C ILE A 57 21.08 7.57 -5.42
N HIS A 58 20.41 7.39 -6.56
CA HIS A 58 21.03 6.96 -7.79
C HIS A 58 21.53 8.18 -8.58
N THR A 59 22.83 8.22 -8.90
CA THR A 59 23.41 9.30 -9.69
C THR A 59 23.69 8.80 -11.10
N ASN A 60 22.95 9.35 -12.06
CA ASN A 60 23.18 9.05 -13.47
C ASN A 60 24.56 9.54 -13.91
N PRO A 61 25.21 8.87 -14.88
CA PRO A 61 26.46 9.33 -15.45
C PRO A 61 26.32 10.75 -16.01
N VAL A 62 27.13 11.68 -15.49
CA VAL A 62 27.19 13.08 -15.95
C VAL A 62 28.46 13.30 -16.75
N ARG A 63 28.33 13.99 -17.88
CA ARG A 63 29.47 14.46 -18.65
C ARG A 63 29.90 15.82 -18.11
N ILE A 64 31.06 15.87 -17.45
CA ILE A 64 31.53 17.09 -16.77
C ILE A 64 32.05 18.13 -17.78
N GLU A 65 32.61 17.67 -18.92
CA GLU A 65 33.12 18.54 -19.99
C GLU A 65 32.69 18.07 -21.38
N PRO A 66 32.50 18.99 -22.36
CA PRO A 66 32.23 18.61 -23.74
C PRO A 66 33.40 17.82 -24.32
N GLY A 67 33.15 16.54 -24.64
CA GLY A 67 34.20 15.65 -25.16
C GLY A 67 34.79 14.69 -24.12
N GLY A 68 34.62 14.94 -22.81
CA GLY A 68 35.14 14.07 -21.74
C GLY A 68 34.38 12.75 -21.60
N ASP A 69 34.95 11.83 -20.83
CA ASP A 69 34.30 10.56 -20.46
C ASP A 69 33.07 10.80 -19.56
N LEU A 70 32.11 9.88 -19.61
CA LEU A 70 30.98 9.89 -18.67
C LEU A 70 31.49 9.55 -17.27
N ALA A 71 31.15 10.37 -16.28
CA ALA A 71 31.37 10.01 -14.88
C ALA A 71 30.64 8.69 -14.59
N THR A 72 31.25 7.80 -13.80
CA THR A 72 30.69 6.48 -13.47
C THR A 72 29.39 6.63 -12.68
N GLU A 73 28.43 5.74 -12.94
CA GLU A 73 27.22 5.60 -12.13
C GLU A 73 27.59 5.19 -10.70
N TRP A 74 26.95 5.79 -9.70
CA TRP A 74 27.12 5.39 -8.31
C TRP A 74 25.83 5.58 -7.50
N GLU A 75 25.75 4.83 -6.41
CA GLU A 75 24.66 4.92 -5.44
C GLU A 75 25.18 5.45 -4.11
N THR A 76 24.49 6.43 -3.55
CA THR A 76 24.79 6.96 -2.21
C THR A 76 23.68 6.52 -1.25
N PRO A 77 23.99 5.77 -0.17
CA PRO A 77 22.99 5.41 0.82
C PRO A 77 22.48 6.66 1.56
N VAL A 78 21.20 6.69 1.89
CA VAL A 78 20.59 7.73 2.72
C VAL A 78 20.42 7.19 4.14
N PRO A 79 21.34 7.49 5.07
CA PRO A 79 21.30 6.91 6.40
C PRO A 79 20.05 7.36 7.18
N ASN A 80 19.50 6.45 8.00
CA ASN A 80 18.30 6.66 8.81
C ASN A 80 16.98 6.85 8.05
N PHE A 81 16.99 6.74 6.71
CA PHE A 81 15.79 6.78 5.88
C PHE A 81 15.60 5.47 5.11
N PHE A 82 14.35 5.09 4.93
CA PHE A 82 13.96 3.82 4.34
C PHE A 82 12.73 4.02 3.47
N ALA A 83 12.62 3.24 2.39
CA ALA A 83 11.37 3.14 1.65
C ALA A 83 10.51 2.02 2.25
N THR A 84 9.21 2.26 2.41
CA THR A 84 8.22 1.20 2.61
C THR A 84 7.72 0.76 1.24
N LYS A 85 7.57 -0.54 1.02
CA LYS A 85 7.03 -1.09 -0.23
C LYS A 85 6.19 -2.33 0.03
N ARG A 86 5.29 -2.65 -0.89
CA ARG A 86 4.62 -3.95 -0.90
C ARG A 86 5.61 -5.05 -1.27
N MET A 87 5.56 -6.18 -0.58
CA MET A 87 6.48 -7.30 -0.83
C MET A 87 6.15 -8.07 -2.11
N ASP A 88 4.87 -8.12 -2.50
CA ASP A 88 4.37 -8.88 -3.66
C ASP A 88 4.71 -8.22 -5.01
N THR A 89 4.62 -6.90 -5.07
CA THR A 89 4.75 -6.09 -6.30
C THR A 89 6.01 -5.24 -6.31
N GLY A 90 6.65 -5.07 -5.15
CA GLY A 90 7.72 -4.10 -4.98
C GLY A 90 7.25 -2.65 -5.03
N MET A 91 5.94 -2.39 -5.13
CA MET A 91 5.38 -1.05 -5.27
C MET A 91 5.77 -0.18 -4.07
N PRO A 92 6.47 0.96 -4.28
CA PRO A 92 6.83 1.84 -3.20
C PRO A 92 5.59 2.53 -2.63
N LEU A 93 5.49 2.54 -1.31
CA LEU A 93 4.41 3.15 -0.55
C LEU A 93 4.79 4.51 0.03
N GLY A 94 6.08 4.74 0.30
CA GLY A 94 6.56 5.99 0.90
C GLY A 94 7.96 5.90 1.47
N VAL A 95 8.44 7.00 2.04
CA VAL A 95 9.73 7.10 2.73
C VAL A 95 9.50 7.40 4.19
N VAL A 96 10.21 6.69 5.06
CA VAL A 96 10.06 6.74 6.52
C VAL A 96 11.41 6.80 7.23
N GLY A 97 11.40 7.29 8.46
CA GLY A 97 12.59 7.34 9.31
C GLY A 97 12.96 6.00 9.95
N LYS A 98 14.12 5.95 10.61
CA LYS A 98 14.63 4.76 11.32
C LYS A 98 13.65 4.22 12.38
N ASP A 99 12.96 5.09 13.10
CA ASP A 99 12.08 4.73 14.23
C ASP A 99 10.65 4.38 13.79
N TYR A 100 10.35 4.46 12.49
CA TYR A 100 9.07 4.06 11.95
C TYR A 100 8.88 2.54 12.02
N HIS A 101 7.75 2.12 12.57
CA HIS A 101 7.31 0.74 12.69
C HIS A 101 6.13 0.51 11.74
N ILE A 102 6.22 -0.56 10.94
CA ILE A 102 5.16 -0.96 10.02
C ILE A 102 4.06 -1.66 10.83
N VAL A 103 2.83 -1.21 10.68
CA VAL A 103 1.63 -1.93 11.12
C VAL A 103 1.08 -2.67 9.92
N GLN A 104 1.00 -4.00 9.97
CA GLN A 104 0.43 -4.77 8.87
C GLN A 104 -1.09 -4.64 8.86
N ASN A 105 -1.70 -4.70 7.68
CA ASN A 105 -3.16 -4.67 7.54
C ASN A 105 -3.82 -5.79 8.36
N ARG A 106 -3.22 -6.99 8.39
CA ARG A 106 -3.71 -8.11 9.22
C ARG A 106 -3.75 -7.77 10.71
N ASP A 107 -2.69 -7.14 11.22
CA ASP A 107 -2.59 -6.75 12.63
C ASP A 107 -3.59 -5.65 12.97
N ALA A 108 -3.78 -4.68 12.06
CA ALA A 108 -4.75 -3.61 12.23
C ALA A 108 -6.19 -4.16 12.33
N PHE A 109 -6.58 -5.08 11.44
CA PHE A 109 -7.91 -5.71 11.50
C PHE A 109 -8.08 -6.58 12.75
N SER A 110 -7.08 -7.39 13.11
CA SER A 110 -7.12 -8.21 14.32
C SER A 110 -7.23 -7.38 15.60
N PHE A 111 -6.61 -6.20 15.65
CA PHE A 111 -6.77 -5.26 16.75
C PHE A 111 -8.23 -4.80 16.91
N PHE A 112 -8.91 -4.43 15.82
CA PHE A 112 -10.32 -4.04 15.87
C PHE A 112 -11.23 -5.21 16.27
N ASP A 113 -10.92 -6.43 15.83
CA ASP A 113 -11.63 -7.65 16.27
C ASP A 113 -11.52 -7.85 17.79
N SER A 114 -10.34 -7.58 18.35
CA SER A 114 -10.09 -7.78 19.79
C SER A 114 -10.81 -6.76 20.69
N ILE A 115 -11.02 -5.53 20.21
CA ILE A 115 -11.68 -4.45 20.98
C ILE A 115 -13.19 -4.62 20.99
N SER A 116 -13.76 -5.18 19.93
CA SER A 116 -15.22 -5.22 19.78
C SER A 116 -15.93 -6.20 20.68
N GLY A 117 -15.23 -7.22 21.20
CA GLY A 117 -15.86 -8.32 21.89
C GLY A 117 -16.67 -9.16 20.89
N CYS A 118 -16.29 -10.43 20.75
CA CYS A 118 -17.01 -11.48 20.02
C CYS A 118 -18.25 -11.05 19.19
N GLY A 119 -18.04 -10.69 17.92
CA GLY A 119 -19.03 -10.95 16.86
C GLY A 119 -19.83 -9.77 16.27
N ASP A 120 -19.73 -8.55 16.79
CA ASP A 120 -20.63 -7.45 16.36
C ASP A 120 -19.99 -6.37 15.46
N ILE A 121 -18.71 -6.49 15.05
CA ILE A 121 -18.17 -5.62 13.99
C ILE A 121 -18.54 -6.20 12.63
N LEU A 122 -19.38 -5.45 11.93
CA LEU A 122 -19.72 -5.66 10.53
C LEU A 122 -18.94 -4.66 9.70
N TYR A 123 -17.94 -5.12 8.93
CA TYR A 123 -17.23 -4.24 8.00
C TYR A 123 -18.19 -3.79 6.89
N GLU A 124 -18.40 -2.48 6.79
CA GLU A 124 -19.32 -1.87 5.82
C GLU A 124 -18.57 -1.41 4.55
N THR A 125 -17.35 -0.90 4.71
CA THR A 125 -16.50 -0.46 3.59
C THR A 125 -15.02 -0.65 3.93
N ALA A 126 -14.23 -1.18 2.99
CA ALA A 126 -12.79 -1.29 3.11
C ALA A 126 -12.13 -0.95 1.77
N GLY A 127 -11.01 -0.24 1.77
CA GLY A 127 -10.33 0.09 0.52
C GLY A 127 -9.02 0.83 0.71
N ALA A 128 -8.21 0.85 -0.34
CA ALA A 128 -6.98 1.61 -0.40
C ALA A 128 -7.16 2.86 -1.26
N LEU A 129 -6.80 4.02 -0.72
CA LEU A 129 -6.65 5.25 -1.50
C LEU A 129 -5.23 5.30 -2.10
N GLY A 130 -5.10 5.79 -3.32
CA GLY A 130 -3.82 5.91 -4.03
C GLY A 130 -3.19 4.55 -4.32
N GLY A 131 -1.96 4.32 -3.84
CA GLY A 131 -1.24 3.03 -3.93
C GLY A 131 -1.30 2.18 -2.65
N GLY A 132 -2.14 2.55 -1.68
CA GLY A 132 -2.09 2.01 -0.32
C GLY A 132 -1.44 2.92 0.72
N TYR A 133 -1.34 4.23 0.44
CA TYR A 133 -0.77 5.23 1.35
C TYR A 133 -1.80 6.31 1.67
N GLY A 134 -2.07 6.50 2.97
CA GLY A 134 -2.68 7.74 3.48
C GLY A 134 -1.66 8.88 3.40
N LYS A 135 -2.13 10.09 3.08
CA LYS A 135 -1.30 11.30 3.22
C LYS A 135 -0.91 11.53 4.67
#